data_AF-A0A1F8TBI6-F1
#
_entry.id   AF-A0A1F8TBI6-F1
#
_cell.length_a   1.000
_cell.length_b   1.000
_cell.length_c   1.000
_cell.angle_alpha   90.00
_cell.angle_beta   90.00
_cell.angle_gamma   90.00
#
_symmetry.space_group_name_H-M   'P 1'
#
loop_
_entity.id
_entity.type
_entity.pdbx_description
1 polymer ?
#
loop_
_entity_poly.entity_id
_entity_poly.type
_entity_poly.pdbx_seq_one_letter_code
_entity_poly.pdbx_strand_id
1 'polypeptide(L)'
;MTAFGWSLAGTDGRGRAGTFHTSHGDVCTPVFAPVGTQGTVKALTPDQLESLGAGLILANTYHLYLRPGHQVIARLGGLHGFMGWNGPILTDSGGYQVFSLADRRDVDGDGVTFRSHLDGTEHRLTPEKAIAIQEDLGADIIMALDECPVPNDRDAVEGAVIRTHNWAERCLEAHTRTDQALFGIVQGGIFPDLRTDSAEFIAGLDFPGNAIGGLSVGESKPETLAVLELLDQTLPEDRPRYLMGVGSPEDLVEGVVRGVDIFDCVLPTRMARNHAALTRQGRLNLRRAEYIEDTRPIDPACDCYTCLKFTRAYLRHLSVSGEMLAATLLSIHNLHALVHLMDDLRQAILELRLNAFAEEFRDGYQKHRDPEA
;
A
#
# COMPACT_ATOMS: atom_id res chain seq x y z
N MET A 1 -17.82 11.99 19.34
CA MET A 1 -17.66 10.74 18.55
C MET A 1 -16.30 10.85 17.92
N THR A 2 -15.43 9.87 18.11
CA THR A 2 -14.16 9.82 17.37
C THR A 2 -14.50 9.78 15.89
N ALA A 3 -13.91 10.68 15.08
CA ALA A 3 -14.16 10.74 13.64
C ALA A 3 -13.70 9.46 12.92
N PHE A 4 -12.83 8.69 13.59
CA PHE A 4 -12.27 7.43 13.13
C PHE A 4 -12.75 6.28 14.00
N GLY A 5 -13.23 5.24 13.35
CA GLY A 5 -13.69 4.01 14.00
C GLY A 5 -13.65 2.87 12.99
N TRP A 6 -13.40 1.67 13.50
CA TRP A 6 -13.42 0.46 12.71
C TRP A 6 -14.59 -0.43 13.15
N SER A 7 -15.45 -0.78 12.19
CA SER A 7 -16.62 -1.61 12.40
C SER A 7 -16.39 -2.98 11.76
N LEU A 8 -16.32 -4.03 12.57
CA LEU A 8 -16.23 -5.40 12.07
C LEU A 8 -17.60 -5.87 11.55
N ALA A 9 -17.66 -6.34 10.32
CA ALA A 9 -18.86 -6.90 9.69
C ALA A 9 -18.93 -8.43 9.79
N GLY A 10 -17.79 -9.11 9.69
CA GLY A 10 -17.72 -10.56 9.81
C GLY A 10 -16.30 -11.10 9.73
N THR A 11 -16.12 -12.35 10.18
CA THR A 11 -14.85 -13.06 10.14
C THR A 11 -15.02 -14.47 9.58
N ASP A 12 -13.97 -14.99 8.95
CA ASP A 12 -13.84 -16.40 8.59
C ASP A 12 -12.38 -16.83 8.84
N GLY A 13 -12.19 -17.71 9.81
CA GLY A 13 -10.87 -17.96 10.39
C GLY A 13 -10.25 -16.66 10.91
N ARG A 14 -9.09 -16.28 10.37
CA ARG A 14 -8.38 -15.03 10.69
C ARG A 14 -8.74 -13.87 9.75
N GLY A 15 -9.43 -14.16 8.64
CA GLY A 15 -9.85 -13.12 7.70
C GLY A 15 -10.95 -12.24 8.28
N ARG A 16 -10.85 -10.92 8.07
CA ARG A 16 -11.75 -9.93 8.64
C ARG A 16 -12.33 -9.05 7.55
N ALA A 17 -13.65 -8.93 7.52
CA ALA A 17 -14.36 -7.96 6.70
C ALA A 17 -14.87 -6.84 7.62
N GLY A 18 -14.39 -5.62 7.40
CA GLY A 18 -14.73 -4.48 8.25
C GLY A 18 -14.90 -3.19 7.47
N THR A 19 -15.15 -2.09 8.16
CA THR A 19 -15.26 -0.77 7.56
C THR A 19 -14.56 0.23 8.46
N PHE A 20 -13.54 0.90 7.92
CA PHE A 20 -12.86 2.00 8.59
C PHE A 20 -13.50 3.33 8.14
N HIS A 21 -14.05 4.08 9.08
CA HIS A 21 -14.71 5.35 8.81
C HIS A 21 -13.70 6.49 8.75
N THR A 22 -13.75 7.30 7.70
CA THR A 22 -12.87 8.47 7.51
C THR A 22 -13.66 9.73 7.17
N SER A 23 -12.99 10.88 7.19
CA SER A 23 -13.58 12.19 6.88
C SER A 23 -14.09 12.28 5.44
N HIS A 24 -13.45 11.58 4.49
CA HIS A 24 -13.80 11.58 3.07
C HIS A 24 -14.43 10.28 2.57
N GLY A 25 -14.97 9.46 3.49
CA GLY A 25 -15.75 8.27 3.15
C GLY A 25 -15.33 7.01 3.90
N ASP A 26 -16.06 5.94 3.65
CA ASP A 26 -15.82 4.65 4.28
C ASP A 26 -14.80 3.83 3.47
N VAL A 27 -13.88 3.17 4.17
CA VAL A 27 -12.93 2.22 3.59
C VAL A 27 -13.36 0.80 3.97
N CYS A 28 -13.96 0.07 3.03
CA CYS A 28 -14.32 -1.33 3.21
C CYS A 28 -13.08 -2.22 3.19
N THR A 29 -12.86 -3.04 4.22
CA THR A 29 -11.71 -3.94 4.32
C THR A 29 -12.10 -5.41 4.06
N PRO A 30 -11.21 -6.25 3.50
CA PRO A 30 -9.85 -5.91 3.13
C PRO A 30 -9.80 -5.04 1.85
N VAL A 31 -8.80 -4.17 1.70
CA VAL A 31 -8.68 -3.17 0.62
C VAL A 31 -7.28 -3.08 0.05
N PHE A 32 -7.18 -2.77 -1.24
CA PHE A 32 -5.92 -2.47 -1.92
C PHE A 32 -5.92 -0.99 -2.31
N ALA A 33 -4.90 -0.24 -1.88
CA ALA A 33 -4.73 1.18 -2.15
C ALA A 33 -3.79 1.40 -3.35
N PRO A 34 -4.28 1.90 -4.50
CA PRO A 34 -3.43 2.31 -5.61
C PRO A 34 -2.48 3.43 -5.20
N VAL A 35 -1.20 3.29 -5.55
CA VAL A 35 -0.15 4.23 -5.11
C VAL A 35 0.02 5.41 -6.08
N GLY A 36 -0.22 6.61 -5.56
CA GLY A 36 0.05 7.90 -6.17
C GLY A 36 1.37 8.52 -5.67
N THR A 37 2.43 8.39 -6.45
CA THR A 37 3.77 8.84 -6.04
C THR A 37 3.93 10.37 -6.00
N GLN A 38 3.25 11.11 -6.88
CA GLN A 38 3.43 12.57 -7.03
C GLN A 38 2.08 13.28 -7.14
N GLY A 39 1.13 12.92 -6.28
CA GLY A 39 -0.24 13.45 -6.34
C GLY A 39 -1.03 12.91 -7.55
N THR A 40 -0.62 11.76 -8.09
CA THR A 40 -1.30 11.07 -9.19
C THR A 40 -0.94 9.60 -9.18
N VAL A 41 -1.95 8.73 -9.29
CA VAL A 41 -1.76 7.33 -9.66
C VAL A 41 -1.38 7.31 -11.13
N LYS A 42 -0.15 6.87 -11.41
CA LYS A 42 0.46 7.06 -12.73
C LYS A 42 -0.42 6.49 -13.86
N ALA A 43 -0.65 7.31 -14.88
CA ALA A 43 -1.44 7.04 -16.08
C ALA A 43 -2.96 6.96 -15.90
N LEU A 44 -3.51 7.30 -14.72
CA LEU A 44 -4.95 7.35 -14.50
C LEU A 44 -5.42 8.73 -14.01
N THR A 45 -6.64 9.10 -14.40
CA THR A 45 -7.39 10.20 -13.79
C THR A 45 -8.14 9.73 -12.53
N PRO A 46 -8.55 10.64 -11.64
CA PRO A 46 -9.45 10.32 -10.52
C PRO A 46 -10.72 9.59 -10.96
N ASP A 47 -11.42 10.06 -12.00
CA ASP A 47 -12.63 9.41 -12.53
C ASP A 47 -12.40 7.93 -12.92
N GLN A 48 -11.20 7.61 -13.44
CA GLN A 48 -10.86 6.23 -13.80
C GLN A 48 -10.60 5.37 -12.55
N LEU A 49 -10.06 5.95 -11.47
CA LEU A 49 -9.89 5.29 -10.18
C LEU A 49 -11.24 5.04 -9.49
N GLU A 50 -12.16 6.02 -9.57
CA GLU A 50 -13.54 5.86 -9.08
C GLU A 50 -14.27 4.77 -9.87
N SER A 51 -14.14 4.79 -11.20
CA SER A 51 -14.81 3.82 -12.09
C SER A 51 -14.35 2.36 -11.89
N LEU A 52 -13.13 2.14 -11.37
CA LEU A 52 -12.63 0.80 -11.04
C LEU A 52 -12.91 0.38 -9.59
N GLY A 53 -13.58 1.22 -8.80
CA GLY A 53 -13.99 0.90 -7.43
C GLY A 53 -12.93 1.15 -6.36
N ALA A 54 -11.91 1.99 -6.60
CA ALA A 54 -10.89 2.26 -5.58
C ALA A 54 -11.51 2.98 -4.36
N GLY A 55 -11.55 2.31 -3.21
CA GLY A 55 -12.05 2.88 -1.95
C GLY A 55 -10.99 3.65 -1.14
N LEU A 56 -9.72 3.52 -1.49
CA LEU A 56 -8.59 4.17 -0.82
C LEU A 56 -7.46 4.34 -1.84
N ILE A 57 -6.71 5.44 -1.77
CA ILE A 57 -5.44 5.59 -2.49
C ILE A 57 -4.31 5.90 -1.51
N LEU A 58 -3.07 5.54 -1.86
CA LEU A 58 -1.89 5.94 -1.11
C LEU A 58 -1.18 7.11 -1.80
N ALA A 59 -0.83 8.16 -1.08
CA ALA A 59 0.02 9.25 -1.56
C ALA A 59 1.39 9.23 -0.87
N ASN A 60 2.47 9.37 -1.66
CA ASN A 60 3.82 9.40 -1.10
C ASN A 60 4.16 10.80 -0.57
N THR A 61 4.36 10.91 0.74
CA THR A 61 4.68 12.16 1.43
C THR A 61 6.03 12.71 1.01
N TYR A 62 7.04 11.84 0.89
CA TYR A 62 8.41 12.25 0.52
C TYR A 62 8.46 13.07 -0.76
N HIS A 63 7.77 12.62 -1.80
CA HIS A 63 7.78 13.30 -3.10
C HIS A 63 6.99 14.60 -3.08
N LEU A 64 5.81 14.61 -2.45
CA LEU A 64 4.94 15.79 -2.33
C LEU A 64 5.57 16.88 -1.45
N TYR A 65 6.33 16.48 -0.43
CA TYR A 65 7.14 17.36 0.41
C TYR A 65 8.21 18.09 -0.40
N LEU A 66 8.91 17.39 -1.29
CA LEU A 66 9.97 17.98 -2.12
C LEU A 66 9.41 18.80 -3.28
N ARG A 67 8.36 18.30 -3.94
CA ARG A 67 7.71 18.99 -5.06
C ARG A 67 6.25 18.57 -5.21
N PRO A 68 5.30 19.52 -5.21
CA PRO A 68 5.48 20.98 -5.19
C PRO A 68 5.78 21.58 -3.81
N GLY A 69 5.77 20.76 -2.75
CA GLY A 69 5.84 21.19 -1.36
C GLY A 69 4.48 21.14 -0.68
N HIS A 70 4.39 20.45 0.46
CA HIS A 70 3.19 20.34 1.30
C HIS A 70 2.49 21.67 1.58
N GLN A 71 3.21 22.73 1.91
CA GLN A 71 2.62 24.05 2.14
C GLN A 71 1.93 24.65 0.89
N VAL A 72 2.43 24.35 -0.31
CA VAL A 72 1.77 24.76 -1.56
C VAL A 72 0.46 24.00 -1.70
N ILE A 73 0.48 22.70 -1.46
CA ILE A 73 -0.71 21.83 -1.52
C ILE A 73 -1.75 22.28 -0.49
N ALA A 74 -1.35 22.54 0.75
CA ALA A 74 -2.22 23.06 1.80
C ALA A 74 -2.93 24.35 1.37
N ARG A 75 -2.19 25.33 0.82
CA ARG A 75 -2.76 26.58 0.31
C ARG A 75 -3.69 26.41 -0.89
N LEU A 76 -3.54 25.33 -1.64
CA LEU A 76 -4.39 24.99 -2.79
C LEU A 76 -5.60 24.11 -2.40
N GLY A 77 -5.88 23.97 -1.11
CA GLY A 77 -7.06 23.25 -0.60
C GLY A 77 -6.78 21.81 -0.20
N GLY A 78 -5.53 21.47 0.14
CA GLY A 78 -5.14 20.11 0.52
C GLY A 78 -4.97 19.19 -0.70
N LEU A 79 -4.54 17.96 -0.44
CA LEU A 79 -4.19 17.01 -1.49
C LEU A 79 -5.41 16.58 -2.30
N HIS A 80 -6.56 16.32 -1.65
CA HIS A 80 -7.83 16.00 -2.31
C HIS A 80 -8.19 17.03 -3.38
N GLY A 81 -8.25 18.31 -3.00
CA GLY A 81 -8.54 19.42 -3.92
C GLY A 81 -7.47 19.61 -4.98
N PHE A 82 -6.19 19.41 -4.63
CA PHE A 82 -5.07 19.56 -5.56
C PHE A 82 -5.06 18.50 -6.66
N MET A 83 -5.41 17.25 -6.35
CA MET A 83 -5.41 16.15 -7.33
C MET A 83 -6.79 15.79 -7.91
N GLY A 84 -7.86 16.39 -7.37
CA GLY A 84 -9.24 16.14 -7.79
C GLY A 84 -9.77 14.77 -7.35
N TRP A 85 -9.28 14.24 -6.21
CA TRP A 85 -9.75 12.98 -5.63
C TRP A 85 -10.59 13.29 -4.39
N ASN A 86 -11.85 12.82 -4.37
CA ASN A 86 -12.78 13.11 -3.28
C ASN A 86 -12.94 11.95 -2.27
N GLY A 87 -12.30 10.81 -2.52
CA GLY A 87 -12.35 9.66 -1.61
C GLY A 87 -11.23 9.68 -0.56
N PRO A 88 -11.15 8.64 0.28
CA PRO A 88 -10.11 8.51 1.30
C PRO A 88 -8.68 8.47 0.72
N ILE A 89 -7.75 9.16 1.39
CA ILE A 89 -6.31 9.13 1.10
C ILE A 89 -5.53 8.63 2.31
N LEU A 90 -4.61 7.70 2.09
CA LEU A 90 -3.56 7.33 3.04
C LEU A 90 -2.25 7.98 2.62
N THR A 91 -1.51 8.59 3.53
CA THR A 91 -0.12 9.03 3.28
C THR A 91 0.87 8.17 4.04
N ASP A 92 1.98 7.82 3.39
CA ASP A 92 3.12 7.26 4.10
C ASP A 92 3.86 8.34 4.93
N SER A 93 4.74 7.93 5.84
CA SER A 93 5.53 8.88 6.65
C SER A 93 6.67 9.53 5.86
N GLY A 94 7.00 8.98 4.68
CA GLY A 94 8.20 9.30 3.91
C GLY A 94 9.48 8.63 4.41
N GLY A 95 9.43 7.89 5.52
CA GLY A 95 10.59 7.20 6.10
C GLY A 95 11.25 6.25 5.11
N TYR A 96 10.50 5.27 4.59
CA TYR A 96 11.02 4.25 3.67
C TYR A 96 11.77 4.84 2.46
N GLN A 97 11.26 5.90 1.84
CA GLN A 97 11.91 6.55 0.71
C GLN A 97 13.25 7.16 1.12
N VAL A 98 13.32 7.78 2.30
CA VAL A 98 14.60 8.25 2.84
C VAL A 98 15.56 7.08 3.10
N PHE A 99 15.06 5.96 3.64
CA PHE A 99 15.89 4.76 3.88
C PHE A 99 16.29 4.00 2.61
N SER A 100 15.59 4.20 1.50
CA SER A 100 16.00 3.67 0.20
C SER A 100 17.18 4.43 -0.44
N LEU A 101 17.48 5.65 0.04
CA LEU A 101 18.54 6.53 -0.48
C LEU A 101 19.90 6.32 0.21
N ALA A 102 20.34 5.06 0.37
CA ALA A 102 21.49 4.61 1.17
C ALA A 102 22.66 5.61 1.31
N ASP A 103 23.22 6.12 0.21
CA ASP A 103 24.41 6.98 0.23
C ASP A 103 24.16 8.46 0.59
N ARG A 104 22.91 8.85 0.87
CA ARG A 104 22.49 10.26 0.98
C ARG A 104 21.67 10.56 2.24
N ARG A 105 21.82 9.76 3.30
CA ARG A 105 21.15 10.01 4.58
C ARG A 105 22.07 9.86 5.80
N ASP A 106 21.68 10.52 6.88
CA ASP A 106 22.23 10.36 8.22
C ASP A 106 21.06 10.27 9.22
N VAL A 107 21.07 9.24 10.06
CA VAL A 107 19.97 8.91 10.99
C VAL A 107 20.50 9.01 12.41
N ASP A 108 19.79 9.73 13.26
CA ASP A 108 20.09 9.85 14.68
C ASP A 108 18.80 9.72 15.52
N GLY A 109 18.88 9.95 16.83
CA GLY A 109 17.72 9.81 17.72
C GLY A 109 16.58 10.81 17.44
N ASP A 110 16.87 11.96 16.83
CA ASP A 110 15.90 13.04 16.64
C ASP A 110 15.17 12.95 15.29
N GLY A 111 15.76 12.29 14.29
CA GLY A 111 15.19 12.13 12.96
C GLY A 111 16.21 11.74 11.91
N VAL A 112 15.91 12.06 10.64
CA VAL A 112 16.77 11.74 9.50
C VAL A 112 17.10 12.98 8.67
N THR A 113 18.39 13.18 8.41
CA THR A 113 18.89 14.19 7.46
C THR A 113 19.15 13.53 6.12
N PHE A 114 18.71 14.13 5.02
CA PHE A 114 18.95 13.58 3.68
C PHE A 114 19.12 14.67 2.63
N ARG A 115 19.72 14.30 1.49
CA ARG A 115 19.79 15.18 0.30
C ARG A 115 18.72 14.84 -0.71
N SER A 116 18.00 15.85 -1.16
CA SER A 116 17.00 15.76 -2.22
C SER A 116 17.59 15.14 -3.49
N HIS A 117 16.86 14.20 -4.09
CA HIS A 117 17.23 13.60 -5.38
C HIS A 117 16.93 14.53 -6.57
N LEU A 118 16.17 15.62 -6.36
CA LEU A 118 15.78 16.56 -7.41
C LEU A 118 16.86 17.61 -7.68
N ASP A 119 17.46 18.16 -6.63
CA ASP A 119 18.32 19.34 -6.67
C ASP A 119 19.49 19.28 -5.67
N GLY A 120 19.58 18.25 -4.83
CA GLY A 120 20.69 18.05 -3.89
C GLY A 120 20.62 18.88 -2.61
N THR A 121 19.55 19.65 -2.41
CA THR A 121 19.32 20.40 -1.16
C THR A 121 19.22 19.46 0.02
N GLU A 122 19.70 19.93 1.18
CA GLU A 122 19.64 19.17 2.42
C GLU A 122 18.31 19.41 3.14
N HIS A 123 17.71 18.34 3.64
CA HIS A 123 16.45 18.36 4.36
C HIS A 123 16.58 17.53 5.64
N ARG A 124 15.83 17.94 6.67
CA ARG A 124 15.69 17.22 7.92
C ARG A 124 14.24 16.80 8.11
N LEU A 125 14.00 15.51 8.33
CA LEU A 125 12.69 14.94 8.62
C LEU A 125 12.71 14.38 10.04
N THR A 126 11.98 15.04 10.94
CA THR A 126 11.72 14.58 12.31
C THR A 126 10.28 14.06 12.41
N PRO A 127 9.91 13.32 13.47
CA PRO A 127 8.52 12.96 13.77
C PRO A 127 7.53 14.13 13.62
N GLU A 128 7.83 15.28 14.24
CA GLU A 128 6.96 16.46 14.22
C GLU A 128 6.85 17.04 12.81
N LYS A 129 7.95 17.04 12.06
CA LYS A 129 7.95 17.52 10.68
C LYS A 129 7.17 16.58 9.76
N ALA A 130 7.28 15.27 9.94
CA ALA A 130 6.53 14.28 9.17
C ALA A 130 5.02 14.42 9.42
N ILE A 131 4.61 14.62 10.67
CA ILE A 131 3.21 14.90 11.01
C ILE A 131 2.75 16.22 10.40
N ALA A 132 3.49 17.31 10.56
CA ALA A 132 3.13 18.61 9.98
C ALA A 132 3.01 18.55 8.44
N ILE A 133 3.85 17.76 7.77
CA ILE A 133 3.75 17.56 6.31
C ILE A 133 2.44 16.83 5.97
N GLN A 134 2.13 15.74 6.65
CA GLN A 134 0.91 14.97 6.38
C GLN A 134 -0.36 15.75 6.76
N GLU A 135 -0.29 16.60 7.80
CA GLU A 135 -1.37 17.52 8.17
C GLU A 135 -1.61 18.59 7.11
N ASP A 136 -0.55 19.16 6.53
CA ASP A 136 -0.65 20.10 5.41
C ASP A 136 -1.23 19.43 4.14
N LEU A 137 -0.89 18.15 3.91
CA LEU A 137 -1.48 17.38 2.81
C LEU A 137 -2.96 17.08 3.04
N GLY A 138 -3.40 16.95 4.30
CA GLY A 138 -4.79 16.74 4.67
C GLY A 138 -5.33 15.34 4.31
N ALA A 139 -4.48 14.31 4.34
CA ALA A 139 -4.88 12.93 4.10
C ALA A 139 -5.72 12.34 5.24
N ASP A 140 -6.64 11.43 4.93
CA ASP A 140 -7.53 10.80 5.91
C ASP A 140 -6.81 9.88 6.90
N ILE A 141 -5.80 9.16 6.42
CA ILE A 141 -4.98 8.26 7.21
C ILE A 141 -3.51 8.68 7.04
N ILE A 142 -2.83 8.96 8.15
CA ILE A 142 -1.43 9.38 8.17
C ILE A 142 -0.61 8.37 8.97
N MET A 143 0.65 8.20 8.61
CA MET A 143 1.54 7.23 9.27
C MET A 143 2.53 7.91 10.21
N ALA A 144 2.77 7.31 11.37
CA ALA A 144 3.87 7.70 12.24
C ALA A 144 5.22 7.52 11.51
N LEU A 145 6.19 8.39 11.78
CA LEU A 145 7.55 8.21 11.25
C LEU A 145 8.21 7.01 11.93
N ASP A 146 8.75 6.11 11.13
CA ASP A 146 9.45 4.91 11.58
C ASP A 146 10.83 4.82 10.92
N GLU A 147 11.60 3.81 11.34
CA GLU A 147 12.80 3.39 10.64
C GLU A 147 12.65 1.98 10.10
N CYS A 148 12.93 1.81 8.81
CA CYS A 148 12.89 0.52 8.12
C CYS A 148 14.32 -0.06 7.97
N PRO A 149 14.78 -0.93 8.89
CA PRO A 149 16.09 -1.57 8.82
C PRO A 149 16.14 -2.69 7.78
N VAL A 150 17.35 -3.21 7.51
CA VAL A 150 17.52 -4.49 6.81
C VAL A 150 16.95 -5.60 7.72
N PRO A 151 16.07 -6.48 7.20
CA PRO A 151 15.22 -7.32 8.06
C PRO A 151 15.97 -8.42 8.83
N ASN A 152 17.20 -8.76 8.40
CA ASN A 152 17.94 -9.94 8.87
C ASN A 152 19.12 -9.59 9.79
N ASP A 153 19.36 -8.30 10.07
CA ASP A 153 20.40 -7.84 10.98
C ASP A 153 19.77 -7.48 12.33
N ARG A 154 19.93 -8.36 13.33
CA ARG A 154 19.24 -8.22 14.62
C ARG A 154 19.61 -6.94 15.35
N ASP A 155 20.89 -6.57 15.37
CA ASP A 155 21.35 -5.39 16.10
C ASP A 155 20.84 -4.10 15.44
N ALA A 156 20.87 -4.05 14.10
CA ALA A 156 20.29 -2.94 13.35
C ALA A 156 18.77 -2.84 13.56
N VAL A 157 18.08 -3.97 13.58
CA VAL A 157 16.63 -4.04 13.79
C VAL A 157 16.25 -3.59 15.20
N GLU A 158 16.95 -4.06 16.24
CA GLU A 158 16.69 -3.67 17.63
C GLU A 158 16.85 -2.14 17.81
N GLY A 159 17.93 -1.57 17.25
CA GLY A 159 18.13 -0.12 17.27
C GLY A 159 17.03 0.66 16.54
N ALA A 160 16.55 0.14 15.40
CA ALA A 160 15.46 0.76 14.64
C ALA A 160 14.10 0.64 15.36
N VAL A 161 13.83 -0.46 16.06
CA VAL A 161 12.62 -0.62 16.89
C VAL A 161 12.60 0.42 18.00
N ILE A 162 13.71 0.58 18.74
CA ILE A 162 13.81 1.58 19.81
C ILE A 162 13.57 2.99 19.26
N ARG A 163 14.17 3.35 18.12
CA ARG A 163 13.95 4.66 17.50
C ARG A 163 12.50 4.84 17.01
N THR A 164 11.92 3.81 16.39
CA THR A 164 10.52 3.81 15.93
C THR A 164 9.56 4.03 17.09
N HIS A 165 9.78 3.40 18.25
CA HIS A 165 8.97 3.59 19.45
C HIS A 165 9.02 5.03 19.97
N ASN A 166 10.22 5.57 20.15
CA ASN A 166 10.40 6.97 20.56
C ASN A 166 9.78 7.96 19.56
N TRP A 167 9.87 7.66 18.26
CA TRP A 167 9.29 8.49 17.21
C TRP A 167 7.77 8.38 17.14
N ALA A 168 7.18 7.22 17.45
CA ALA A 168 5.74 7.02 17.50
C ALA A 168 5.10 7.89 18.60
N GLU A 169 5.70 7.96 19.79
CA GLU A 169 5.23 8.83 20.89
C GLU A 169 5.29 10.31 20.47
N ARG A 170 6.40 10.75 19.87
CA ARG A 170 6.55 12.12 19.37
C ARG A 170 5.58 12.45 18.24
N CYS A 171 5.29 11.49 17.36
CA CYS A 171 4.26 11.65 16.32
C CYS A 171 2.88 11.83 16.95
N LEU A 172 2.55 11.03 17.97
CA LEU A 172 1.28 11.11 18.67
C LEU A 172 1.12 12.46 19.38
N GLU A 173 2.17 12.97 20.04
CA GLU A 173 2.17 14.29 20.67
C GLU A 173 2.06 15.45 19.67
N ALA A 174 2.71 15.31 18.49
CA ALA A 174 2.70 16.34 17.45
C ALA A 174 1.40 16.39 16.63
N HIS A 175 0.59 15.33 16.69
CA HIS A 175 -0.65 15.22 15.91
C HIS A 175 -1.76 16.08 16.53
N THR A 176 -2.23 17.07 15.78
CA THR A 176 -3.19 18.07 16.24
C THR A 176 -4.53 18.01 15.52
N ARG A 177 -4.56 17.48 14.29
CA ARG A 177 -5.76 17.40 13.47
C ARG A 177 -6.65 16.23 13.85
N THR A 178 -7.87 16.53 14.29
CA THR A 178 -8.85 15.50 14.68
C THR A 178 -9.59 14.87 13.51
N ASP A 179 -9.35 15.36 12.29
CA ASP A 179 -9.93 14.90 11.04
C ASP A 179 -8.94 14.09 10.19
N GLN A 180 -7.85 13.62 10.79
CA GLN A 180 -6.91 12.64 10.23
C GLN A 180 -6.63 11.52 11.24
N ALA A 181 -6.54 10.28 10.79
CA ALA A 181 -6.23 9.12 11.62
C ALA A 181 -4.73 8.82 11.59
N LEU A 182 -4.04 8.86 12.74
CA LEU A 182 -2.63 8.49 12.82
C LEU A 182 -2.47 7.00 13.11
N PHE A 183 -1.82 6.25 12.23
CA PHE A 183 -1.49 4.84 12.48
C PHE A 183 -0.04 4.71 12.98
N GLY A 184 0.15 3.84 13.95
CA GLY A 184 1.49 3.42 14.40
C GLY A 184 2.06 2.32 13.50
N ILE A 185 3.39 2.21 13.43
CA ILE A 185 4.06 1.22 12.58
C ILE A 185 4.81 0.22 13.46
N VAL A 186 4.45 -1.06 13.34
CA VAL A 186 5.16 -2.17 13.96
C VAL A 186 6.38 -2.53 13.12
N GLN A 187 7.55 -2.47 13.76
CA GLN A 187 8.85 -2.91 13.23
C GLN A 187 9.34 -4.17 13.95
N GLY A 188 10.51 -4.70 13.57
CA GLY A 188 11.09 -5.89 14.22
C GLY A 188 11.71 -6.92 13.28
N GLY A 189 11.81 -6.62 11.98
CA GLY A 189 12.43 -7.53 11.00
C GLY A 189 11.73 -8.89 10.97
N ILE A 190 12.52 -9.97 10.89
CA ILE A 190 12.03 -11.36 10.99
C ILE A 190 12.08 -11.94 12.41
N PHE A 191 12.39 -11.13 13.42
CA PHE A 191 12.65 -11.58 14.80
C PHE A 191 11.36 -11.60 15.63
N PRO A 192 10.87 -12.78 16.08
CA PRO A 192 9.57 -12.87 16.76
C PRO A 192 9.49 -12.10 18.08
N ASP A 193 10.58 -12.07 18.85
CA ASP A 193 10.69 -11.31 20.10
C ASP A 193 10.52 -9.81 19.84
N LEU A 194 11.31 -9.26 18.91
CA LEU A 194 11.25 -7.82 18.57
C LEU A 194 9.90 -7.42 17.96
N ARG A 195 9.29 -8.31 17.16
CA ARG A 195 7.95 -8.09 16.59
C ARG A 195 6.86 -8.07 17.65
N THR A 196 6.93 -8.97 18.64
CA THR A 196 5.96 -9.04 19.73
C THR A 196 6.08 -7.78 20.60
N ASP A 197 7.30 -7.45 21.04
CA ASP A 197 7.55 -6.25 21.86
C ASP A 197 7.09 -4.98 21.14
N SER A 198 7.35 -4.89 19.83
CA SER A 198 6.94 -3.75 19.04
C SER A 198 5.43 -3.66 18.83
N ALA A 199 4.78 -4.80 18.59
CA ALA A 199 3.32 -4.86 18.46
C ALA A 199 2.61 -4.46 19.76
N GLU A 200 3.08 -4.95 20.91
CA GLU A 200 2.54 -4.60 22.23
C GLU A 200 2.73 -3.12 22.54
N PHE A 201 3.93 -2.57 22.28
CA PHE A 201 4.21 -1.14 22.48
C PHE A 201 3.30 -0.26 21.61
N ILE A 202 3.25 -0.51 20.30
CA ILE A 202 2.47 0.30 19.36
C ILE A 202 0.96 0.18 19.66
N ALA A 203 0.48 -1.01 20.01
CA ALA A 203 -0.91 -1.20 20.43
C ALA A 203 -1.23 -0.44 21.73
N GLY A 204 -0.26 -0.33 22.64
CA GLY A 204 -0.40 0.42 23.90
C GLY A 204 -0.54 1.94 23.75
N LEU A 205 -0.13 2.50 22.61
CA LEU A 205 -0.26 3.93 22.28
C LEU A 205 -1.66 4.32 21.74
N ASP A 206 -2.57 3.34 21.63
CA ASP A 206 -3.96 3.51 21.24
C ASP A 206 -4.20 4.21 19.89
N PHE A 207 -3.35 3.95 18.90
CA PHE A 207 -3.59 4.42 17.53
C PHE A 207 -4.87 3.80 16.93
N PRO A 208 -5.65 4.53 16.12
CA PRO A 208 -6.83 4.02 15.43
C PRO A 208 -6.56 2.90 14.41
N GLY A 209 -5.29 2.57 14.13
CA GLY A 209 -4.89 1.44 13.30
C GLY A 209 -3.40 1.14 13.42
N ASN A 210 -3.02 -0.08 13.03
CA ASN A 210 -1.65 -0.57 13.13
C ASN A 210 -1.11 -0.95 11.75
N ALA A 211 -0.03 -0.32 11.33
CA ALA A 211 0.72 -0.71 10.15
C ALA A 211 1.80 -1.75 10.50
N ILE A 212 2.12 -2.59 9.53
CA ILE A 212 3.13 -3.64 9.59
C ILE A 212 4.22 -3.23 8.60
N GLY A 213 5.29 -2.65 9.13
CA GLY A 213 6.45 -2.19 8.37
C GLY A 213 7.59 -3.20 8.31
N GLY A 214 8.58 -2.94 7.47
CA GLY A 214 9.83 -3.71 7.43
C GLY A 214 9.67 -5.16 6.93
N LEU A 215 8.68 -5.42 6.08
CA LEU A 215 8.49 -6.67 5.36
C LEU A 215 8.49 -6.39 3.84
N SER A 216 8.70 -7.44 3.05
CA SER A 216 8.93 -7.41 1.60
C SER A 216 10.15 -6.57 1.19
N VAL A 217 11.19 -6.59 2.03
CA VAL A 217 12.41 -5.79 1.86
C VAL A 217 13.69 -6.63 1.77
N GLY A 218 13.55 -7.96 1.69
CA GLY A 218 14.66 -8.89 1.42
C GLY A 218 14.53 -10.25 2.10
N GLU A 219 13.53 -10.42 2.97
CA GLU A 219 13.22 -11.69 3.61
C GLU A 219 12.48 -12.65 2.67
N SER A 220 12.44 -13.93 3.05
CA SER A 220 11.73 -14.95 2.32
C SER A 220 10.23 -14.92 2.60
N LYS A 221 9.43 -15.37 1.63
CA LYS A 221 7.98 -15.45 1.78
C LYS A 221 7.53 -16.21 3.05
N PRO A 222 8.09 -17.38 3.42
CA PRO A 222 7.74 -18.05 4.66
C PRO A 222 8.01 -17.22 5.92
N GLU A 223 9.08 -16.42 5.95
CA GLU A 223 9.39 -15.54 7.08
C GLU A 223 8.35 -14.42 7.19
N THR A 224 7.99 -13.78 6.07
CA THR A 224 6.89 -12.79 6.03
C THR A 224 5.61 -13.39 6.60
N LEU A 225 5.23 -14.60 6.16
CA LEU A 225 4.00 -15.26 6.60
C LEU A 225 4.02 -15.62 8.09
N ALA A 226 5.15 -16.09 8.61
CA ALA A 226 5.31 -16.37 10.04
C ALA A 226 5.17 -15.11 10.90
N VAL A 227 5.70 -13.97 10.44
CA VAL A 227 5.52 -12.67 11.13
C VAL A 227 4.05 -12.26 11.12
N LEU A 228 3.33 -12.42 10.01
CA LEU A 228 1.90 -12.09 9.97
C LEU A 228 1.08 -12.97 10.92
N GLU A 229 1.38 -14.26 11.00
CA GLU A 229 0.69 -15.19 11.91
C GLU A 229 0.91 -14.87 13.38
N LEU A 230 2.10 -14.36 13.73
CA LEU A 230 2.43 -13.86 15.06
C LEU A 230 1.66 -12.57 15.36
N LEU A 231 1.75 -11.57 14.47
CA LEU A 231 1.12 -10.26 14.67
C LEU A 231 -0.40 -10.35 14.74
N ASP A 232 -1.01 -11.33 14.07
CA ASP A 232 -2.44 -11.61 14.18
C ASP A 232 -2.88 -11.98 15.60
N GLN A 233 -2.00 -12.59 16.39
CA GLN A 233 -2.26 -12.97 17.79
C GLN A 233 -1.97 -11.83 18.77
N THR A 234 -1.11 -10.89 18.40
CA THR A 234 -0.65 -9.81 19.29
C THR A 234 -1.40 -8.50 19.07
N LEU A 235 -1.70 -8.14 17.82
CA LEU A 235 -2.33 -6.86 17.49
C LEU A 235 -3.83 -6.86 17.83
N PRO A 236 -4.37 -5.75 18.36
CA PRO A 236 -5.78 -5.65 18.70
C PRO A 236 -6.69 -5.98 17.50
N GLU A 237 -7.78 -6.69 17.78
CA GLU A 237 -8.76 -7.10 16.78
C GLU A 237 -9.70 -5.95 16.37
N ASP A 238 -9.83 -4.92 17.22
CA ASP A 238 -10.78 -3.82 17.12
C ASP A 238 -10.34 -2.67 16.19
N ARG A 239 -9.21 -2.84 15.51
CA ARG A 239 -8.62 -1.83 14.62
C ARG A 239 -7.97 -2.48 13.39
N PRO A 240 -7.86 -1.73 12.28
CA PRO A 240 -7.33 -2.27 11.04
C PRO A 240 -5.83 -2.56 11.13
N ARG A 241 -5.40 -3.57 10.37
CA ARG A 241 -4.01 -3.97 10.18
C ARG A 241 -3.59 -3.70 8.75
N TYR A 242 -2.58 -2.85 8.57
CA TYR A 242 -2.11 -2.39 7.27
C TYR A 242 -0.73 -2.98 6.93
N LEU A 243 -0.65 -3.86 5.94
CA LEU A 243 0.64 -4.40 5.47
C LEU A 243 1.21 -3.49 4.37
N MET A 244 2.33 -2.84 4.69
CA MET A 244 2.93 -1.81 3.83
C MET A 244 3.70 -2.41 2.65
N GLY A 245 3.49 -1.89 1.45
CA GLY A 245 4.31 -2.18 0.26
C GLY A 245 4.07 -3.54 -0.42
N VAL A 246 3.05 -4.28 -0.01
CA VAL A 246 2.69 -5.61 -0.54
C VAL A 246 1.52 -5.52 -1.51
N GLY A 247 1.64 -6.15 -2.69
CA GLY A 247 0.55 -6.11 -3.66
C GLY A 247 0.64 -7.07 -4.84
N SER A 248 1.37 -8.18 -4.71
CA SER A 248 1.16 -9.30 -5.64
C SER A 248 -0.17 -9.98 -5.29
N PRO A 249 -0.95 -10.48 -6.27
CA PRO A 249 -2.21 -11.16 -6.01
C PRO A 249 -2.11 -12.26 -4.95
N GLU A 250 -1.06 -13.08 -5.01
CA GLU A 250 -0.82 -14.15 -4.04
C GLU A 250 -0.53 -13.62 -2.63
N ASP A 251 0.19 -12.51 -2.49
CA ASP A 251 0.49 -11.94 -1.19
C ASP A 251 -0.73 -11.29 -0.55
N LEU A 252 -1.62 -10.70 -1.36
CA LEU A 252 -2.90 -10.17 -0.89
C LEU A 252 -3.77 -11.28 -0.29
N VAL A 253 -3.94 -12.40 -1.01
CA VAL A 253 -4.71 -13.55 -0.53
C VAL A 253 -4.10 -14.12 0.76
N GLU A 254 -2.79 -14.37 0.78
CA GLU A 254 -2.12 -14.94 1.95
C GLU A 254 -2.11 -13.99 3.16
N GLY A 255 -2.09 -12.68 2.93
CA GLY A 255 -2.19 -11.66 3.97
C GLY A 255 -3.59 -11.58 4.57
N VAL A 256 -4.64 -11.62 3.74
CA VAL A 256 -6.03 -11.62 4.21
C VAL A 256 -6.35 -12.87 5.02
N VAL A 257 -5.89 -14.04 4.57
CA VAL A 257 -6.00 -15.31 5.34
C VAL A 257 -5.29 -15.24 6.69
N ARG A 258 -4.39 -14.27 6.89
CA ARG A 258 -3.66 -13.99 8.15
C ARG A 258 -4.10 -12.69 8.82
N GLY A 259 -5.30 -12.21 8.48
CA GLY A 259 -5.94 -11.11 9.19
C GLY A 259 -5.42 -9.71 8.86
N VAL A 260 -4.76 -9.52 7.71
CA VAL A 260 -4.42 -8.18 7.20
C VAL A 260 -5.63 -7.56 6.48
N ASP A 261 -5.85 -6.26 6.69
CA ASP A 261 -7.00 -5.52 6.15
C ASP A 261 -6.64 -4.54 5.03
N ILE A 262 -5.48 -3.92 5.07
CA ILE A 262 -5.10 -2.85 4.14
C ILE A 262 -3.77 -3.23 3.49
N PHE A 263 -3.68 -2.97 2.19
CA PHE A 263 -2.49 -3.20 1.39
C PHE A 263 -2.26 -2.03 0.44
N ASP A 264 -1.02 -1.82 0.04
CA ASP A 264 -0.65 -0.88 -1.02
C ASP A 264 0.52 -1.43 -1.82
N CYS A 265 0.56 -1.14 -3.12
CA CYS A 265 1.77 -1.41 -3.89
C CYS A 265 1.82 -0.64 -5.20
N VAL A 266 3.04 -0.27 -5.62
CA VAL A 266 3.30 0.27 -6.96
C VAL A 266 3.29 -0.79 -8.07
N LEU A 267 3.35 -2.07 -7.71
CA LEU A 267 3.49 -3.21 -8.62
C LEU A 267 2.51 -3.16 -9.82
N PRO A 268 1.17 -3.05 -9.64
CA PRO A 268 0.22 -3.11 -10.76
C PRO A 268 0.45 -2.02 -11.81
N THR A 269 0.66 -0.77 -11.40
CA THR A 269 0.87 0.34 -12.35
C THR A 269 2.28 0.30 -12.94
N ARG A 270 3.29 -0.14 -12.18
CA ARG A 270 4.66 -0.30 -12.67
C ARG A 270 4.73 -1.41 -13.73
N MET A 271 4.08 -2.54 -13.49
CA MET A 271 3.97 -3.63 -14.45
C MET A 271 3.25 -3.21 -15.73
N ALA A 272 2.14 -2.48 -15.59
CA ALA A 272 1.39 -1.96 -16.74
C ALA A 272 2.24 -1.05 -17.64
N ARG A 273 3.00 -0.11 -17.05
CA ARG A 273 3.94 0.74 -17.79
C ARG A 273 5.09 -0.04 -18.43
N ASN A 274 5.42 -1.20 -17.88
CA ASN A 274 6.36 -2.17 -18.45
C ASN A 274 5.67 -3.27 -19.28
N HIS A 275 4.46 -2.99 -19.78
CA HIS A 275 3.70 -3.81 -20.74
C HIS A 275 3.26 -5.18 -20.23
N ALA A 276 3.14 -5.33 -18.91
CA ALA A 276 2.65 -6.55 -18.29
C ALA A 276 1.25 -6.36 -17.69
N ALA A 277 0.40 -7.37 -17.88
CA ALA A 277 -0.94 -7.45 -17.33
C ALA A 277 -1.06 -8.57 -16.30
N LEU A 278 -1.81 -8.33 -15.22
CA LEU A 278 -2.19 -9.31 -14.21
C LEU A 278 -3.47 -10.05 -14.65
N THR A 279 -3.53 -11.36 -14.47
CA THR A 279 -4.74 -12.17 -14.73
C THR A 279 -4.93 -13.18 -13.62
N ARG A 280 -6.11 -13.81 -13.53
CA ARG A 280 -6.36 -14.88 -12.53
C ARG A 280 -5.46 -16.11 -12.75
N GLN A 281 -4.87 -16.28 -13.94
CA GLN A 281 -3.96 -17.38 -14.25
C GLN A 281 -2.48 -16.97 -14.18
N GLY A 282 -2.18 -15.73 -13.81
CA GLY A 282 -0.81 -15.20 -13.72
C GLY A 282 -0.57 -14.01 -14.64
N ARG A 283 0.70 -13.76 -14.98
CA ARG A 283 1.11 -12.55 -15.69
C ARG A 283 1.18 -12.75 -17.21
N LEU A 284 0.68 -11.79 -17.98
CA LEU A 284 0.89 -11.71 -19.42
C LEU A 284 1.90 -10.59 -19.74
N ASN A 285 2.87 -10.85 -20.63
CA ASN A 285 3.73 -9.82 -21.20
C ASN A 285 3.24 -9.50 -22.61
N LEU A 286 2.55 -8.37 -22.78
CA LEU A 286 1.88 -8.04 -24.04
C LEU A 286 2.83 -7.67 -25.19
N ARG A 287 4.16 -7.71 -25.00
CA ARG A 287 5.12 -7.59 -26.12
C ARG A 287 5.41 -8.91 -26.82
N ARG A 288 5.01 -10.06 -26.24
CA ARG A 288 5.27 -11.39 -26.82
C ARG A 288 4.66 -11.52 -28.22
N ALA A 289 5.34 -12.23 -29.10
CA ALA A 289 4.93 -12.39 -30.51
C ALA A 289 3.63 -13.20 -30.67
N GLU A 290 3.32 -14.07 -29.71
CA GLU A 290 2.09 -14.89 -29.70
C GLU A 290 0.81 -14.04 -29.72
N TYR A 291 0.86 -12.78 -29.27
CA TYR A 291 -0.31 -11.90 -29.23
C TYR A 291 -0.51 -11.06 -30.50
N ILE A 292 0.27 -11.23 -31.58
CA ILE A 292 0.15 -10.40 -32.80
C ILE A 292 -1.27 -10.42 -33.39
N GLU A 293 -1.91 -11.59 -33.41
CA GLU A 293 -3.25 -11.79 -33.99
C GLU A 293 -4.27 -12.25 -32.92
N ASP A 294 -3.92 -12.17 -31.63
CA ASP A 294 -4.80 -12.61 -30.54
C ASP A 294 -5.95 -11.61 -30.32
N THR A 295 -7.13 -11.96 -30.82
CA THR A 295 -8.35 -11.15 -30.73
C THR A 295 -9.05 -11.23 -29.37
N ARG A 296 -8.56 -12.06 -28.44
CA ARG A 296 -9.14 -12.16 -27.08
C ARG A 296 -8.78 -10.92 -26.25
N PRO A 297 -9.59 -10.57 -25.23
CA PRO A 297 -9.20 -9.58 -24.23
C PRO A 297 -8.07 -10.10 -23.34
N ILE A 298 -7.54 -9.26 -22.44
CA ILE A 298 -6.52 -9.67 -21.47
C ILE A 298 -7.05 -10.83 -20.61
N ASP A 299 -8.25 -10.69 -20.05
CA ASP A 299 -8.95 -11.72 -19.30
C ASP A 299 -10.43 -11.70 -19.73
N PRO A 300 -10.99 -12.82 -20.24
CA PRO A 300 -12.37 -12.89 -20.69
C PRO A 300 -13.41 -12.78 -19.57
N ALA A 301 -13.01 -12.99 -18.30
CA ALA A 301 -13.89 -12.82 -17.14
C ALA A 301 -13.81 -11.41 -16.54
N CYS A 302 -12.95 -10.55 -17.06
CA CYS A 302 -12.78 -9.18 -16.58
C CYS A 302 -13.68 -8.21 -17.34
N ASP A 303 -14.42 -7.41 -16.61
CA ASP A 303 -15.37 -6.39 -17.06
C ASP A 303 -14.78 -4.97 -17.05
N CYS A 304 -13.48 -4.82 -16.83
CA CYS A 304 -12.84 -3.51 -16.90
C CYS A 304 -12.93 -2.90 -18.30
N TYR A 305 -12.82 -1.57 -18.38
CA TYR A 305 -12.83 -0.81 -19.64
C TYR A 305 -11.91 -1.40 -20.72
N THR A 306 -10.72 -1.87 -20.32
CA THR A 306 -9.73 -2.41 -21.23
C THR A 306 -10.17 -3.74 -21.84
N CYS A 307 -10.64 -4.69 -21.02
CA CYS A 307 -11.07 -6.02 -21.47
C CYS A 307 -12.35 -5.96 -22.29
N LEU A 308 -13.27 -5.03 -21.99
CA LEU A 308 -14.51 -4.89 -22.75
C LEU A 308 -14.31 -4.32 -24.17
N LYS A 309 -13.21 -3.59 -24.41
CA LYS A 309 -13.06 -2.79 -25.64
C LYS A 309 -11.87 -3.17 -26.52
N PHE A 310 -10.83 -3.79 -25.95
CA PHE A 310 -9.57 -3.98 -26.66
C PHE A 310 -9.10 -5.43 -26.62
N THR A 311 -8.47 -5.83 -27.72
CA THR A 311 -7.86 -7.15 -27.87
C THR A 311 -6.40 -7.14 -27.42
N ARG A 312 -5.87 -8.31 -27.07
CA ARG A 312 -4.43 -8.49 -26.81
C ARG A 312 -3.57 -8.08 -28.01
N ALA A 313 -4.04 -8.29 -29.25
CA ALA A 313 -3.39 -7.81 -30.46
C ALA A 313 -3.24 -6.29 -30.50
N TYR A 314 -4.30 -5.54 -30.20
CA TYR A 314 -4.23 -4.08 -30.16
C TYR A 314 -3.33 -3.59 -29.03
N LEU A 315 -3.47 -4.16 -27.84
CA LEU A 315 -2.66 -3.80 -26.67
C LEU A 315 -1.17 -4.11 -26.88
N ARG A 316 -0.87 -5.22 -27.57
CA ARG A 316 0.49 -5.54 -28.03
C ARG A 316 1.00 -4.47 -28.98
N HIS A 317 0.22 -4.10 -29.98
CA HIS A 317 0.62 -3.06 -30.94
C HIS A 317 1.01 -1.77 -30.21
N LEU A 318 0.14 -1.27 -29.31
CA LEU A 318 0.45 -0.09 -28.50
C LEU A 318 1.72 -0.28 -27.65
N SER A 319 1.88 -1.46 -27.03
CA SER A 319 3.03 -1.76 -26.18
C SER A 319 4.35 -1.81 -26.93
N VAL A 320 4.37 -2.38 -28.14
CA VAL A 320 5.57 -2.45 -28.99
C VAL A 320 5.87 -1.10 -29.63
N SER A 321 4.85 -0.32 -29.97
CA SER A 321 4.99 1.03 -30.53
C SER A 321 5.36 2.09 -29.50
N GLY A 322 5.30 1.80 -28.20
CA GLY A 322 5.64 2.76 -27.13
C GLY A 322 4.56 3.82 -26.91
N GLU A 323 3.31 3.54 -27.27
CA GLU A 323 2.20 4.47 -27.12
C GLU A 323 1.78 4.64 -25.65
N MET A 324 1.59 5.89 -25.19
CA MET A 324 1.18 6.19 -23.81
C MET A 324 -0.14 5.52 -23.41
N LEU A 325 -1.02 5.29 -24.39
CA LEU A 325 -2.28 4.60 -24.18
C LEU A 325 -2.10 3.16 -23.67
N ALA A 326 -1.00 2.47 -24.01
CA ALA A 326 -0.69 1.14 -23.47
C ALA A 326 -0.60 1.18 -21.94
N ALA A 327 0.15 2.15 -21.40
CA ALA A 327 0.30 2.32 -19.95
C ALA A 327 -1.04 2.60 -19.26
N THR A 328 -1.89 3.42 -19.87
CA THR A 328 -3.22 3.76 -19.34
C THR A 328 -4.12 2.53 -19.31
N LEU A 329 -4.29 1.84 -20.44
CA LEU A 329 -5.18 0.68 -20.55
C LEU A 329 -4.74 -0.49 -19.66
N LEU A 330 -3.44 -0.76 -19.59
CA LEU A 330 -2.92 -1.82 -18.73
C LEU A 330 -2.97 -1.46 -17.25
N SER A 331 -2.86 -0.17 -16.90
CA SER A 331 -2.97 0.25 -15.50
C SER A 331 -4.41 0.18 -15.01
N ILE A 332 -5.39 0.56 -15.86
CA ILE A 332 -6.82 0.34 -15.60
C ILE A 332 -7.08 -1.14 -15.32
N HIS A 333 -6.61 -2.03 -16.21
CA HIS A 333 -6.79 -3.47 -16.06
C HIS A 333 -6.15 -4.02 -14.77
N ASN A 334 -4.87 -3.71 -14.52
CA ASN A 334 -4.16 -4.26 -13.37
C ASN A 334 -4.72 -3.76 -12.04
N LEU A 335 -5.11 -2.48 -11.94
CA LEU A 335 -5.70 -1.94 -10.73
C LEU A 335 -7.10 -2.53 -10.50
N HIS A 336 -7.93 -2.61 -11.54
CA HIS A 336 -9.24 -3.26 -11.45
C HIS A 336 -9.11 -4.70 -10.97
N ALA A 337 -8.14 -5.46 -11.48
CA ALA A 337 -7.92 -6.85 -11.07
C ALA A 337 -7.59 -6.97 -9.57
N LEU A 338 -6.78 -6.07 -9.01
CA LEU A 338 -6.43 -6.11 -7.58
C LEU A 338 -7.54 -5.57 -6.69
N VAL A 339 -8.20 -4.47 -7.07
CA VAL A 339 -9.32 -3.91 -6.30
C VAL A 339 -10.45 -4.93 -6.19
N HIS A 340 -10.86 -5.54 -7.31
CA HIS A 340 -11.90 -6.56 -7.29
C HIS A 340 -11.46 -7.88 -6.63
N LEU A 341 -10.17 -8.20 -6.61
CA LEU A 341 -9.68 -9.34 -5.80
C LEU A 341 -9.95 -9.11 -4.31
N MET A 342 -9.80 -7.88 -3.83
CA MET A 342 -10.11 -7.53 -2.44
C MET A 342 -11.62 -7.59 -2.15
N ASP A 343 -12.45 -7.17 -3.11
CA ASP A 343 -13.90 -7.34 -3.01
C ASP A 343 -14.31 -8.82 -2.98
N ASP A 344 -13.73 -9.64 -3.86
CA ASP A 344 -13.95 -11.10 -3.89
C ASP A 344 -13.57 -11.73 -2.54
N LEU A 345 -12.43 -11.32 -1.95
CA LEU A 345 -11.96 -11.78 -0.64
C LEU A 345 -12.91 -11.32 0.48
N ARG A 346 -13.39 -10.08 0.43
CA ARG A 346 -14.41 -9.58 1.37
C ARG A 346 -15.67 -10.43 1.33
N GLN A 347 -16.19 -10.73 0.14
CA GLN A 347 -17.36 -11.59 0.00
C GLN A 347 -17.08 -13.02 0.49
N ALA A 348 -15.91 -13.57 0.19
CA ALA A 348 -15.53 -14.89 0.67
C ALA A 348 -15.50 -14.99 2.21
N ILE A 349 -15.07 -13.93 2.90
CA ILE A 349 -15.14 -13.83 4.37
C ILE A 349 -16.59 -13.81 4.84
N LEU A 350 -17.42 -12.94 4.27
CA LEU A 350 -18.83 -12.79 4.68
C LEU A 350 -19.66 -14.06 4.41
N GLU A 351 -19.27 -14.85 3.41
CA GLU A 351 -19.90 -16.11 3.02
C GLU A 351 -19.27 -17.34 3.69
N LEU A 352 -18.29 -17.16 4.59
CA LEU A 352 -17.60 -18.24 5.31
C LEU A 352 -16.93 -19.28 4.38
N ARG A 353 -16.31 -18.80 3.29
CA ARG A 353 -15.61 -19.62 2.29
C ARG A 353 -14.21 -19.11 1.93
N LEU A 354 -13.57 -18.35 2.82
CA LEU A 354 -12.27 -17.74 2.56
C LEU A 354 -11.19 -18.79 2.24
N ASN A 355 -11.13 -19.87 3.01
CA ASN A 355 -10.14 -20.93 2.76
C ASN A 355 -10.36 -21.61 1.40
N ALA A 356 -11.61 -21.92 1.05
CA ALA A 356 -11.94 -22.49 -0.26
C ALA A 356 -11.56 -21.53 -1.40
N PHE A 357 -11.86 -20.24 -1.25
CA PHE A 357 -11.44 -19.23 -2.23
C PHE A 357 -9.92 -19.15 -2.38
N ALA A 358 -9.18 -19.19 -1.27
CA ALA A 358 -7.72 -19.13 -1.29
C ALA A 358 -7.11 -20.38 -1.95
N GLU A 359 -7.68 -21.56 -1.73
CA GLU A 359 -7.29 -22.81 -2.40
C GLU A 359 -7.57 -22.75 -3.90
N GLU A 360 -8.78 -22.37 -4.31
CA GLU A 360 -9.16 -22.20 -5.71
C GLU A 360 -8.25 -21.18 -6.43
N PHE A 361 -7.94 -20.07 -5.76
CA PHE A 361 -7.01 -19.07 -6.27
C PHE A 361 -5.61 -19.67 -6.48
N ARG A 362 -5.09 -20.40 -5.48
CA ARG A 362 -3.76 -21.01 -5.54
C ARG A 362 -3.64 -22.06 -6.65
N ASP A 363 -4.68 -22.85 -6.85
CA ASP A 363 -4.73 -23.88 -7.88
C ASP A 363 -4.83 -23.28 -9.30
N GLY A 364 -5.55 -22.17 -9.44
CA GLY A 364 -5.72 -21.45 -10.71
C GLY A 364 -4.56 -20.54 -11.09
N TYR A 365 -3.83 -20.00 -10.11
CA TYR A 365 -2.81 -18.98 -10.33
C TYR A 365 -1.44 -19.59 -10.62
N GLN A 366 -1.02 -19.53 -11.89
CA GLN A 366 0.32 -19.98 -12.25
C GLN A 366 1.34 -18.93 -11.81
N LYS A 367 2.17 -19.30 -10.83
CA LYS A 367 3.36 -18.51 -10.50
C LYS A 367 4.27 -18.47 -11.72
N HIS A 368 4.29 -17.35 -12.43
CA HIS A 368 5.37 -17.11 -13.37
C HIS A 368 6.63 -16.87 -12.54
N ARG A 369 7.52 -17.87 -12.49
CA ARG A 369 8.92 -17.66 -12.15
C ARG A 369 9.48 -16.75 -13.24
N ASP A 370 9.61 -15.45 -12.95
CA ASP A 370 10.56 -14.62 -13.70
C ASP A 370 11.95 -15.19 -13.39
N PRO A 371 12.73 -15.65 -14.38
CA PRO A 371 14.09 -16.13 -14.13
C PRO A 371 15.07 -15.02 -13.71
N GLU A 372 14.63 -13.75 -13.70
CA GLU A 372 15.48 -12.57 -13.53
C GLU A 372 14.74 -11.46 -12.74
N ALA A 373 14.38 -11.73 -11.49
CA ALA A 373 14.03 -10.70 -10.50
C ALA A 373 15.18 -10.52 -9.51
#